data_AF-A0A934RWH0-F1
#
_entry.id   AF-A0A934RWH0-F1
#
_cell.length_a   1.000
_cell.length_b   1.000
_cell.length_c   1.000
_cell.angle_alpha   90.00
_cell.angle_beta   90.00
_cell.angle_gamma   90.00
#
_symmetry.space_group_name_H-M   'P 1'
#
loop_
_entity.id
_entity.type
_entity.pdbx_description
1 polymer ?
#
loop_
_entity_poly.entity_id
_entity_poly.type
_entity_poly.pdbx_seq_one_letter_code
_entity_poly.pdbx_strand_id
1 'polypeptide(L)'
;MNQSTHEPPTEIDGARVIEWAWSGDQPFGEVPGADSPEIFGLAIATYDDREFYRFSCDRNWETQQDGLYDSVDDAKRLLPDQYRLVEANWTRK
;
A
#
# COMPACT_ATOMS: atom_id res chain seq x y z
N MET A 1 20.59 -8.34 12.86
CA MET A 1 20.07 -7.50 11.76
C MET A 1 19.55 -8.45 10.70
N ASN A 2 18.25 -8.77 10.73
CA ASN A 2 17.61 -9.58 9.70
C ASN A 2 16.60 -8.67 9.01
N GLN A 3 16.99 -8.09 7.87
CA GLN A 3 16.03 -7.45 6.97
C GLN A 3 15.26 -8.57 6.29
N SER A 4 14.20 -9.06 6.94
CA SER A 4 13.18 -9.83 6.24
C SER A 4 12.49 -8.85 5.30
N THR A 5 12.79 -8.96 4.01
CA THR A 5 12.20 -8.14 2.95
C THR A 5 10.72 -8.47 2.87
N HIS A 6 9.88 -7.67 3.53
CA HIS A 6 8.40 -7.72 3.43
C HIS A 6 7.93 -7.18 2.07
N GLU A 7 8.61 -7.58 1.01
CA GLU A 7 8.30 -7.18 -0.35
C GLU A 7 6.93 -7.75 -0.75
N PRO A 8 6.08 -6.97 -1.43
CA PRO A 8 4.82 -7.49 -1.96
C PRO A 8 5.06 -8.56 -3.04
N PRO A 9 4.02 -9.31 -3.44
CA PRO A 9 4.04 -10.04 -4.71
C PRO A 9 4.28 -9.09 -5.91
N THR A 10 4.51 -9.66 -7.10
CA THR A 10 4.64 -8.88 -8.35
C THR A 10 3.33 -8.25 -8.79
N GLU A 11 2.21 -8.88 -8.42
CA GLU A 11 0.87 -8.42 -8.71
C GLU A 11 0.00 -8.53 -7.45
N ILE A 12 -0.89 -7.55 -7.25
CA ILE A 12 -1.94 -7.56 -6.23
C ILE A 12 -3.26 -7.35 -6.98
N ASP A 13 -4.23 -8.23 -6.76
CA ASP A 13 -5.51 -8.25 -7.47
C ASP A 13 -5.39 -8.24 -9.02
N GLY A 14 -4.26 -8.73 -9.55
CA GLY A 14 -3.94 -8.74 -10.98
C GLY A 14 -3.35 -7.44 -11.53
N ALA A 15 -3.14 -6.41 -10.69
CA ALA A 15 -2.41 -5.20 -11.05
C ALA A 15 -0.93 -5.34 -10.69
N ARG A 16 -0.05 -4.97 -11.62
CA ARG A 16 1.41 -5.03 -11.44
C ARG A 16 1.86 -3.97 -10.45
N VAL A 17 2.52 -4.38 -9.38
CA VAL A 17 3.10 -3.50 -8.36
C VAL A 17 4.32 -2.78 -8.93
N ILE A 18 4.38 -1.46 -8.77
CA ILE A 18 5.48 -0.62 -9.25
C ILE A 18 6.24 0.07 -8.11
N GLU A 19 5.55 0.42 -7.04
CA GLU A 19 6.14 0.96 -5.83
C GLU A 19 5.40 0.45 -4.60
N TRP A 20 6.10 0.37 -3.47
CA TRP A 20 5.52 -0.15 -2.24
C TRP A 20 6.18 0.45 -1.00
N ALA A 21 5.47 0.40 0.12
CA ALA A 21 5.98 0.74 1.44
C ALA A 21 5.49 -0.29 2.46
N TRP A 22 6.34 -0.59 3.43
CA TRP A 22 6.02 -1.49 4.54
C TRP A 22 6.29 -0.79 5.86
N SER A 23 5.33 -0.85 6.78
CA SER A 23 5.39 -0.08 8.02
C SER A 23 6.18 -0.74 9.16
N GLY A 24 6.56 -2.02 9.01
CA GLY A 24 7.28 -2.78 10.02
C GLY A 24 6.34 -3.34 11.10
N ASP A 25 6.62 -3.06 12.36
CA ASP A 25 5.87 -3.62 13.50
C ASP A 25 4.58 -2.86 13.82
N GLN A 26 4.50 -1.58 13.46
CA GLN A 26 3.35 -0.70 13.68
C GLN A 26 2.60 -0.48 12.35
N PRO A 27 1.27 -0.51 12.29
CA PRO A 27 0.55 -0.27 11.04
C PRO A 27 0.64 1.20 10.61
N PHE A 28 0.50 1.45 9.31
CA PHE A 28 0.24 2.78 8.77
C PHE A 28 -1.06 3.37 9.32
N GLY A 29 -2.04 2.51 9.61
CA GLY A 29 -3.37 2.88 10.05
C GLY A 29 -4.33 1.71 10.07
N GLU A 30 -5.62 2.02 10.15
CA GLU A 30 -6.71 1.06 10.09
C GLU A 30 -7.79 1.55 9.12
N VAL A 31 -8.55 0.62 8.54
CA VAL A 31 -9.78 0.97 7.79
C VAL A 31 -10.91 1.20 8.80
N PRO A 32 -11.59 2.36 8.84
CA PRO A 32 -12.71 2.58 9.74
C PRO A 32 -13.83 1.57 9.50
N GLY A 33 -14.22 0.80 10.51
CA GLY A 33 -15.26 -0.21 10.37
C GLY A 33 -15.44 -1.07 11.61
N ALA A 34 -16.29 -2.10 11.51
CA ALA A 34 -16.58 -2.99 12.64
C ALA A 34 -15.36 -3.84 13.06
N ASP A 35 -14.52 -4.24 12.09
CA ASP A 35 -13.35 -5.09 12.33
C ASP A 35 -12.01 -4.32 12.27
N SER A 36 -12.05 -3.03 11.95
CA SER A 36 -10.91 -2.12 11.81
C SER A 36 -9.59 -2.78 11.36
N PRO A 37 -9.53 -3.36 10.15
CA PRO A 37 -8.33 -4.07 9.71
C PRO A 37 -7.14 -3.12 9.66
N GLU A 38 -6.05 -3.55 10.28
CA GLU A 38 -4.79 -2.83 10.32
C GLU A 38 -4.05 -2.92 8.97
N ILE A 39 -3.49 -1.80 8.53
CA ILE A 39 -2.76 -1.67 7.26
C ILE A 39 -1.26 -1.66 7.52
N PHE A 40 -0.55 -2.64 6.97
CA PHE A 40 0.91 -2.76 7.07
C PHE A 40 1.62 -2.54 5.74
N GLY A 41 0.92 -2.85 4.64
CA GLY A 41 1.41 -2.68 3.28
C GLY A 41 0.69 -1.55 2.56
N LEU A 42 1.45 -0.71 1.86
CA LEU A 42 0.93 0.17 0.83
C LEU A 42 1.60 -0.21 -0.50
N ALA A 43 0.80 -0.42 -1.55
CA ALA A 43 1.32 -0.73 -2.89
C ALA A 43 0.68 0.18 -3.92
N ILE A 44 1.49 0.77 -4.79
CA ILE A 44 1.03 1.44 -6.00
C ILE A 44 1.17 0.43 -7.13
N ALA A 45 0.08 0.18 -7.84
CA ALA A 45 0.00 -0.80 -8.89
C ALA A 45 -0.79 -0.27 -10.09
N THR A 46 -0.65 -0.93 -11.23
CA THR A 46 -1.38 -0.59 -12.46
C THR A 46 -1.67 -1.84 -13.28
N TYR A 47 -2.80 -1.84 -13.99
CA TYR A 47 -3.15 -2.88 -14.95
C TYR A 47 -2.57 -2.59 -16.35
N ASP A 48 -2.45 -1.32 -16.72
CA ASP A 48 -2.18 -0.90 -18.11
C ASP A 48 -1.29 0.35 -18.26
N ASP A 49 -0.66 0.80 -17.18
CA ASP A 49 0.19 2.01 -17.09
C ASP A 49 -0.54 3.34 -17.41
N ARG A 50 -1.88 3.35 -17.41
CA ARG A 50 -2.67 4.58 -17.60
C ARG A 50 -3.28 5.08 -16.29
N GLU A 51 -3.74 4.15 -15.49
CA GLU A 51 -4.36 4.39 -14.19
C GLU A 51 -3.52 3.76 -13.08
N PHE A 52 -3.45 4.42 -11.93
CA PHE A 52 -2.67 3.94 -10.79
C PHE A 52 -3.57 3.70 -9.59
N TYR A 53 -3.50 2.50 -9.06
CA TYR A 53 -4.23 2.09 -7.86
C TYR A 53 -3.26 2.11 -6.68
N ARG A 54 -3.68 2.68 -5.55
CA ARG A 54 -2.99 2.49 -4.28
C ARG A 54 -3.77 1.51 -3.42
N PHE A 55 -3.24 0.31 -3.27
CA PHE A 55 -3.75 -0.70 -2.35
C PHE A 55 -3.23 -0.44 -0.93
N SER A 56 -4.14 -0.58 0.02
CA SER A 56 -3.90 -0.57 1.46
C SER A 56 -4.14 -1.99 1.94
N CYS A 57 -3.07 -2.67 2.34
CA CYS A 57 -3.06 -4.11 2.56
C CYS A 57 -2.74 -4.45 4.02
N ASP A 58 -3.24 -5.60 4.46
CA ASP A 58 -2.93 -6.19 5.76
C ASP A 58 -1.49 -6.74 5.80
N ARG A 59 -1.16 -7.52 6.85
CA ARG A 59 0.16 -8.14 7.02
C ARG A 59 0.51 -9.18 5.95
N ASN A 60 -0.48 -9.67 5.19
CA ASN A 60 -0.32 -10.71 4.19
C ASN A 60 -0.40 -10.16 2.76
N TRP A 61 -0.37 -8.84 2.59
CA TRP A 61 -0.62 -8.17 1.30
C TRP A 61 -2.04 -8.41 0.74
N GLU A 62 -3.01 -8.77 1.59
CA GLU A 62 -4.42 -8.82 1.19
C GLU A 62 -5.01 -7.42 1.19
N THR A 63 -5.56 -6.99 0.04
CA THR A 63 -6.16 -5.66 -0.14
C THR A 63 -7.38 -5.47 0.77
N GLN A 64 -7.32 -4.47 1.64
CA GLN A 64 -8.42 -4.06 2.50
C GLN A 64 -9.15 -2.83 1.95
N GLN A 65 -8.42 -1.94 1.28
CA GLN A 65 -8.97 -0.78 0.59
C GLN A 65 -8.06 -0.37 -0.56
N ASP A 66 -8.65 0.09 -1.66
CA ASP A 66 -7.94 0.68 -2.78
C ASP A 66 -8.41 2.12 -3.06
N GLY A 67 -7.64 2.82 -3.89
CA GLY A 67 -8.05 4.10 -4.46
C GLY A 67 -7.39 4.31 -5.81
N LEU A 68 -8.12 4.96 -6.71
CA LEU A 68 -7.70 5.25 -8.07
C LEU A 68 -7.11 6.67 -8.19
N TYR A 69 -6.01 6.79 -8.94
CA TYR A 69 -5.27 8.03 -9.14
C TYR A 69 -4.78 8.15 -10.58
N ASP A 70 -4.66 9.41 -11.04
CA ASP A 70 -4.15 9.74 -12.38
C ASP A 70 -2.62 9.60 -12.48
N SER A 71 -1.91 9.53 -11.34
CA SER A 71 -0.45 9.42 -11.31
C SER A 71 0.07 8.72 -10.05
N VAL A 72 1.29 8.17 -10.14
CA VAL A 72 2.03 7.62 -9.00
C VAL A 72 2.27 8.68 -7.92
N ASP A 73 2.57 9.92 -8.31
CA ASP A 73 2.83 11.00 -7.37
C ASP A 73 1.56 11.41 -6.61
N ASP A 74 0.40 11.43 -7.27
CA ASP A 74 -0.88 11.67 -6.61
C ASP A 74 -1.24 10.55 -5.64
N ALA A 75 -1.01 9.29 -6.03
CA ALA A 75 -1.21 8.14 -5.16
C ALA A 75 -0.39 8.25 -3.86
N LYS A 76 0.84 8.81 -3.90
CA LYS A 76 1.66 9.06 -2.69
C LYS A 76 1.18 10.29 -1.92
N ARG A 77 0.99 11.41 -2.62
CA ARG A 77 0.66 12.71 -2.03
C ARG A 77 -0.69 12.70 -1.32
N LEU A 78 -1.68 12.03 -1.91
CA LEU A 78 -3.05 11.92 -1.42
C LEU A 78 -3.26 10.70 -0.53
N LEU A 79 -2.23 10.23 0.17
CA LEU A 79 -2.39 9.22 1.22
C LEU A 79 -3.35 9.75 2.31
N PRO A 80 -4.48 9.07 2.61
CA PRO A 80 -5.40 9.48 3.65
C PRO A 80 -4.73 9.60 5.02
N ASP A 81 -5.17 10.56 5.83
CA ASP A 81 -4.57 10.83 7.15
C ASP A 81 -4.65 9.62 8.09
N GLN A 82 -5.68 8.78 7.95
CA GLN A 82 -5.80 7.52 8.69
C GLN A 82 -4.62 6.56 8.45
N TYR A 83 -3.90 6.67 7.33
CA TYR A 83 -2.75 5.82 6.96
C TYR A 83 -1.40 6.52 7.17
N ARG A 84 -1.35 7.57 8.00
CA ARG A 84 -0.13 8.36 8.27
C ARG A 84 0.42 8.17 9.68
N LEU A 85 0.06 7.10 10.39
CA LEU A 85 0.63 6.81 11.72
C LEU A 85 2.15 6.58 11.67
N VAL A 86 2.64 6.06 10.55
CA VAL A 86 4.05 5.84 10.25
C VAL A 86 4.35 6.45 8.89
N GLU A 87 5.57 6.96 8.70
CA GLU A 87 6.01 7.48 7.40
C GLU A 87 6.10 6.35 6.36
N ALA A 88 5.41 6.53 5.23
CA ALA A 88 5.49 5.62 4.09
C ALA A 88 6.80 5.84 3.33
N ASN A 89 7.79 4.99 3.60
CA ASN A 89 9.07 4.98 2.90
C ASN A 89 8.95 4.15 1.61
N TRP A 90 8.68 4.83 0.49
CA TRP A 90 8.42 4.18 -0.79
C TRP A 90 9.68 3.59 -1.42
N THR A 91 9.56 2.34 -1.88
CA THR A 91 10.59 1.58 -2.58
C THR A 91 10.06 1.19 -3.97
N ARG A 92 10.88 1.38 -5.00
CA ARG A 92 10.55 0.90 -6.35
C ARG A 92 10.69 -0.62 -6.44
N LYS A 93 9.80 -1.22 -7.20
CA LYS A 93 9.85 -2.65 -7.54
C LYS A 93 10.65 -2.89 -8.82
#